data_AF-A0A7K2NUP5-F1
#
_entry.id   AF-A0A7K2NUP5-F1
#
_cell.length_a   1.000
_cell.length_b   1.000
_cell.length_c   1.000
_cell.angle_alpha   90.00
_cell.angle_beta   90.00
_cell.angle_gamma   90.00
#
_symmetry.space_group_name_H-M   'P 1'
#
loop_
_entity.id
_entity.type
_entity.pdbx_description
1 polymer ?
#
loop_
_entity_poly.entity_id
_entity_poly.type
_entity_poly.pdbx_seq_one_letter_code
_entity_poly.pdbx_strand_id
1 'polypeptide(L)' 'MRIAVFGANGPTGRHLTDQALAAGHEVVAVTRRPGSLPSERPGLAVAVADATDP' A
#
# COMPACT_ATOMS: atom_id res chain seq x y z
N MET A 1 -8.05 -10.41 -4.95
CA MET A 1 -6.67 -10.95 -5.02
C MET A 1 -5.83 -10.31 -3.92
N ARG A 2 -4.62 -10.81 -3.65
CA ARG A 2 -3.66 -10.18 -2.73
C ARG A 2 -2.56 -9.49 -3.53
N ILE A 3 -2.39 -8.19 -3.35
CA ILE A 3 -1.54 -7.31 -4.18
C ILE A 3 -0.54 -6.59 -3.30
N ALA A 4 0.76 -6.64 -3.64
CA ALA A 4 1.76 -5.79 -3.03
C ALA A 4 1.98 -4.53 -3.89
N VAL A 5 1.94 -3.35 -3.27
CA VAL A 5 2.17 -2.07 -3.96
C VAL A 5 3.42 -1.41 -3.38
N PHE A 6 4.50 -1.39 -4.15
CA PHE A 6 5.71 -0.65 -3.80
C PHE A 6 5.54 0.83 -4.13
N GLY A 7 6.07 1.71 -3.27
CA GLY A 7 5.85 3.15 -3.42
C GLY A 7 4.41 3.56 -3.14
N ALA A 8 3.67 2.77 -2.35
CA ALA A 8 2.25 3.00 -2.05
C ALA A 8 1.96 4.38 -1.44
N ASN A 9 2.95 5.02 -0.82
CA ASN A 9 2.80 6.35 -0.23
C ASN A 9 3.03 7.51 -1.23
N GLY A 10 3.49 7.23 -2.45
CA GLY A 10 3.62 8.22 -3.52
C GLY A 10 2.29 8.56 -4.19
N PRO A 11 2.23 9.60 -5.05
CA PRO A 11 0.97 10.05 -5.66
C PRO A 11 0.24 8.93 -6.41
N THR A 12 0.94 8.23 -7.30
CA THR A 12 0.37 7.12 -8.07
C THR A 12 0.07 5.90 -7.20
N GLY A 13 0.96 5.58 -6.27
CA GLY A 13 0.80 4.43 -5.37
C GLY A 13 -0.46 4.54 -4.50
N ARG A 14 -0.81 5.75 -4.05
CA ARG A 14 -2.05 6.02 -3.30
C ARG A 14 -3.27 5.75 -4.16
N HIS A 15 -3.32 6.31 -5.38
CA HIS A 15 -4.44 6.09 -6.29
C HIS A 15 -4.62 4.60 -6.65
N LEU A 16 -3.52 3.90 -6.92
CA LEU A 16 -3.57 2.46 -7.20
C LEU A 16 -4.06 1.66 -5.99
N THR A 17 -3.58 1.99 -4.79
CA THR A 17 -4.03 1.36 -3.53
C THR A 17 -5.53 1.57 -3.33
N ASP A 18 -6.01 2.80 -3.50
CA ASP A 18 -7.43 3.13 -3.37
C ASP A 18 -8.30 2.35 -4.37
N GLN A 19 -7.89 2.29 -5.63
CA GLN A 19 -8.61 1.54 -6.68
C GLN A 19 -8.62 0.04 -6.42
N ALA A 20 -7.49 -0.54 -6.00
CA ALA A 20 -7.39 -1.96 -5.69
C ALA A 20 -8.28 -2.35 -4.48
N LEU A 21 -8.28 -1.53 -3.44
CA LEU A 21 -9.17 -1.72 -2.29
C LEU A 21 -10.65 -1.59 -2.70
N ALA A 22 -11.00 -0.59 -3.51
CA ALA A 22 -12.37 -0.42 -4.02
C ALA A 22 -12.84 -1.59 -4.89
N ALA A 23 -11.92 -2.26 -5.59
CA ALA A 23 -12.18 -3.49 -6.34
C ALA A 23 -12.28 -4.75 -5.46
N GLY A 24 -12.23 -4.61 -4.12
CA GLY A 24 -12.33 -5.73 -3.18
C GLY A 24 -11.06 -6.58 -3.11
N HIS A 25 -9.89 -6.00 -3.42
CA HIS A 25 -8.61 -6.69 -3.27
C HIS A 25 -7.99 -6.43 -1.89
N GLU A 26 -7.21 -7.39 -1.41
CA GLU A 26 -6.32 -7.18 -0.27
C GLU A 26 -5.03 -6.54 -0.76
N VAL A 27 -4.61 -5.45 -0.13
CA VAL A 27 -3.44 -4.68 -0.51
C VAL A 27 -2.42 -4.65 0.62
N VAL A 28 -1.17 -4.97 0.30
CA VAL A 28 -0.01 -4.70 1.15
C VAL A 28 0.69 -3.46 0.58
N ALA A 29 0.51 -2.32 1.24
CA ALA A 29 1.17 -1.06 0.89
C ALA A 29 2.61 -1.07 1.44
N VAL A 30 3.59 -1.17 0.55
CA VAL A 30 5.02 -1.15 0.89
C VAL A 30 5.57 0.26 0.76
N THR A 31 6.09 0.81 1.85
CA THR A 31 6.67 2.16 1.88
C THR A 31 7.76 2.28 2.95
N ARG A 32 8.74 3.15 2.71
CA ARG A 32 9.81 3.44 3.69
C ARG A 32 9.34 4.35 4.83
N ARG A 33 8.31 5.16 4.56
CA ARG A 33 7.75 6.14 5.51
C ARG A 33 6.23 5.98 5.52
N PRO A 34 5.63 5.36 6.56
CA PRO A 34 4.21 5.04 6.57
C PRO A 34 3.31 6.18 7.05
N GLY A 35 3.86 7.24 7.65
CA GLY A 35 3.10 8.25 8.43
C GLY A 35 2.01 9.05 7.70
N SER A 36 1.80 8.84 6.40
CA SER A 36 0.71 9.44 5.62
C SER A 36 -0.19 8.43 4.92
N LEU A 37 0.02 7.13 5.18
CA LEU A 37 -0.96 6.10 4.81
C LEU A 37 -1.99 5.99 5.93
N PRO A 38 -3.29 5.95 5.62
CA PRO A 38 -4.31 5.67 6.62
C PRO A 38 -4.08 4.26 7.18
N SER A 39 -3.92 4.17 8.50
CA SER A 39 -3.59 2.92 9.21
C SER A 39 -4.75 1.93 9.28
N GLU A 40 -5.98 2.39 9.08
CA GLU A 40 -7.18 1.60 9.29
C GLU A 40 -8.08 1.66 8.04
N ARG A 41 -7.83 0.77 7.09
CA ARG A 41 -8.79 0.46 6.02
C ARG A 41 -8.98 -1.05 5.91
N PRO A 42 -10.22 -1.55 5.80
CA PRO A 42 -10.46 -2.96 5.52
C PRO A 42 -9.70 -3.41 4.27
N GLY A 43 -8.99 -4.53 4.36
CA GLY A 43 -8.19 -5.07 3.26
C GLY A 43 -6.84 -4.40 3.04
N LEU A 44 -6.44 -3.40 3.85
CA LEU A 44 -5.13 -2.74 3.75
C LEU A 44 -4.20 -3.18 4.88
N ALA A 45 -3.04 -3.69 4.51
CA ALA A 45 -1.89 -3.84 5.39
C ALA A 45 -0.77 -2.89 4.97
N VAL A 46 0.02 -2.41 5.93
CA VAL A 46 1.19 -1.55 5.64
C VAL A 46 2.46 -2.30 6.03
N ALA A 47 3.40 -2.38 5.09
CA ALA A 47 4.73 -2.94 5.33
C ALA A 47 5.77 -1.83 5.20
N VAL A 48 6.61 -1.69 6.23
CA VAL A 48 7.74 -0.77 6.21
C VAL A 48 8.96 -1.50 5.66
N ALA A 49 9.34 -1.19 4.42
CA ALA A 49 10.50 -1.79 3.75
C ALA A 49 11.04 -0.86 2.65
N ASP A 50 12.32 -1.04 2.32
CA ASP A 50 12.94 -0.50 1.12
C ASP A 50 12.96 -1.59 0.04
N ALA A 51 12.58 -1.26 -1.20
CA ALA A 51 12.54 -2.23 -2.29
C ALA A 51 13.94 -2.69 -2.75
N THR A 52 14.98 -1.98 -2.31
CA THR A 52 16.38 -2.26 -2.65
C THR A 52 17.15 -2.99 -1.53
N ASP A 53 16.48 -3.28 -0.40
CA ASP A 53 17.04 -3.96 0.77
C ASP A 53 16.39 -5.35 0.96
N PRO A 54 17.09 -6.46 0.64
CA PRO A 54 16.53 -7.81 0.58
C PRO A 54 16.32 -8.49 1.94
#